data_AF-A0A158IM74-F1
#
_entry.id   AF-A0A158IM74-F1
#
_cell.length_a   1.000
_cell.length_b   1.000
_cell.length_c   1.000
_cell.angle_alpha   90.00
_cell.angle_beta   90.00
_cell.angle_gamma   90.00
#
_symmetry.space_group_name_H-M   'P 1'
#
loop_
_entity.id
_entity.type
_entity.pdbx_description
1 polymer ?
#
loop_
_entity_poly.entity_id
_entity_poly.type
_entity_poly.pdbx_seq_one_letter_code
_entity_poly.pdbx_strand_id
1 'polypeptide(L)' 'MPTFNIQLFEGRTLDEKRKFVEAITRVTCETLNCQPGSVDIILTDVKRENWATAGKLWSEE' A
#
# COMPACT_ATOMS: atom_id res chain seq x y z
N MET A 1 -9.97 -7.27 12.96
CA MET A 1 -10.16 -6.13 12.04
C MET A 1 -8.77 -5.62 11.65
N PRO A 2 -8.12 -6.25 10.64
CA PRO A 2 -6.78 -5.83 10.21
C PRO A 2 -6.81 -4.48 9.49
N THR A 3 -5.83 -3.62 9.76
CA THR A 3 -5.65 -2.33 9.07
C THR A 3 -4.23 -2.24 8.53
N PHE A 4 -4.10 -1.94 7.24
CA PHE A 4 -2.82 -1.79 6.56
C PHE A 4 -2.60 -0.33 6.16
N ASN A 5 -1.48 0.25 6.59
CA ASN A 5 -1.00 1.54 6.10
C ASN A 5 0.15 1.28 5.14
N ILE A 6 -0.06 1.60 3.87
CA ILE A 6 0.91 1.30 2.80
C ILE A 6 1.37 2.61 2.21
N GLN A 7 2.67 2.86 2.34
CA GLN A 7 3.34 3.99 1.72
C GLN A 7 4.03 3.50 0.46
N LEU A 8 3.75 4.14 -0.66
CA LEU A 8 4.30 3.81 -1.97
C LEU A 8 4.68 5.10 -2.69
N PHE A 9 5.63 5.03 -3.61
CA PHE A 9 5.88 6.17 -4.48
C PHE A 9 4.62 6.51 -5.28
N GLU A 10 4.42 7.80 -5.56
CA GLU A 10 3.34 8.24 -6.46
C GLU A 10 3.49 7.67 -7.89
N GLY A 11 2.44 7.81 -8.71
CA GLY A 11 2.46 7.45 -10.13
C GLY A 11 1.78 6.13 -10.50
N ARG A 12 1.20 5.39 -9.54
CA ARG A 12 0.40 4.19 -9.83
C ARG A 12 -0.96 4.60 -10.37
N THR A 13 -1.41 3.91 -11.41
CA THR A 13 -2.75 4.07 -11.95
C THR A 13 -3.81 3.58 -10.96
N LEU A 14 -5.05 4.04 -11.14
CA LEU A 14 -6.18 3.57 -10.33
C LEU A 14 -6.41 2.06 -10.48
N ASP A 15 -6.17 1.50 -11.67
CA ASP A 15 -6.33 0.06 -11.92
C ASP A 15 -5.30 -0.80 -11.18
N GLU A 16 -4.04 -0.36 -11.16
CA GLU A 16 -3.00 -1.03 -10.37
C GLU A 16 -3.32 -0.99 -8.88
N LYS A 17 -3.76 0.17 -8.36
CA LYS A 17 -4.19 0.29 -6.95
C LYS A 17 -5.36 -0.64 -6.63
N ARG A 18 -6.34 -0.76 -7.53
CA ARG A 18 -7.49 -1.67 -7.37
C ARG A 18 -7.05 -3.13 -7.27
N LYS A 19 -6.24 -3.59 -8.22
CA LYS A 19 -5.71 -4.96 -8.23
C LYS A 19 -4.89 -5.27 -6.98
N PHE A 20 -4.12 -4.28 -6.52
CA PHE A 20 -3.28 -4.41 -5.33
C PHE A 20 -4.10 -4.59 -4.04
N VAL A 21 -5.10 -3.73 -3.80
CA VAL A 21 -5.94 -3.84 -2.59
C VAL A 21 -6.80 -5.11 -2.61
N GLU A 22 -7.29 -5.54 -3.78
CA GLU A 22 -8.02 -6.81 -3.92
C GLU A 22 -7.15 -8.01 -3.53
N ALA A 23 -5.90 -8.04 -4.00
CA ALA A 23 -4.96 -9.10 -3.69
C ALA A 23 -4.63 -9.16 -2.19
N ILE A 24 -4.37 -8.01 -1.55
CA ILE A 24 -4.10 -7.94 -0.10
C ILE A 24 -5.30 -8.44 0.69
N THR A 25 -6.51 -7.95 0.39
CA THR A 25 -7.72 -8.37 1.11
C THR A 25 -7.95 -9.86 0.99
N ARG A 26 -7.82 -10.44 -0.22
CA ARG A 26 -7.96 -11.88 -0.43
C ARG A 26 -7.00 -12.69 0.46
N VAL A 27 -5.69 -12.39 0.39
CA VAL A 27 -4.67 -13.11 1.17
C VAL A 27 -4.89 -12.92 2.67
N THR A 28 -5.32 -11.73 3.09
CA THR A 28 -5.63 -11.44 4.50
C THR A 28 -6.77 -12.31 5.01
N CYS A 29 -7.86 -12.42 4.24
CA CYS A 29 -9.00 -13.28 4.59
C CYS A 29 -8.59 -14.76 4.64
N GLU A 30 -7.81 -15.23 3.67
CA GLU A 30 -7.33 -16.62 3.59
C GLU A 30 -6.41 -16.99 4.77
N THR A 31 -5.54 -16.07 5.20
CA THR A 31 -4.51 -16.36 6.20
C THR A 31 -4.96 -16.07 7.64
N LEU A 32 -5.77 -15.03 7.84
CA LEU A 32 -6.20 -14.58 9.16
C LEU A 32 -7.64 -14.99 9.49
N ASN A 33 -8.30 -15.75 8.61
CA ASN A 33 -9.68 -16.24 8.78
C ASN A 33 -10.67 -15.13 9.17
N CYS A 34 -10.64 -14.02 8.43
CA CYS A 34 -11.50 -12.86 8.67
C CYS A 34 -12.36 -12.53 7.44
N GLN A 35 -13.43 -11.78 7.65
CA GLN A 35 -14.32 -11.36 6.55
C GLN A 35 -13.72 -10.18 5.79
N PRO A 36 -13.96 -10.03 4.47
CA PRO A 36 -13.43 -8.92 3.68
C PRO A 36 -13.77 -7.54 4.23
N GLY A 37 -14.97 -7.36 4.77
CA GLY A 37 -15.40 -6.09 5.38
C GLY A 37 -14.70 -5.74 6.70
N SER A 38 -13.82 -6.62 7.21
CA SER A 38 -12.98 -6.36 8.39
C SER A 38 -11.57 -5.89 8.03
N VAL A 39 -11.24 -5.77 6.73
CA VAL A 39 -9.92 -5.41 6.23
C VAL A 39 -9.93 -3.98 5.71
N ASP A 40 -9.19 -3.10 6.37
CA ASP A 40 -9.00 -1.71 5.96
C ASP A 40 -7.61 -1.51 5.33
N ILE A 41 -7.55 -0.82 4.20
CA ILE A 41 -6.29 -0.51 3.51
C ILE A 41 -6.25 0.98 3.20
N ILE A 42 -5.22 1.66 3.70
CA ILE A 42 -4.96 3.08 3.48
C ILE A 42 -3.68 3.19 2.64
N LEU A 43 -3.84 3.69 1.43
CA LEU A 43 -2.72 3.96 0.51
C LEU A 43 -2.28 5.41 0.64
N THR A 44 -0.99 5.62 0.88
CA THR A 44 -0.35 6.93 0.88
C THR A 44 0.64 7.00 -0.28
N ASP A 45 0.35 7.85 -1.27
CA ASP A 45 1.31 8.17 -2.32
C ASP A 45 2.33 9.17 -1.77
N VAL A 46 3.60 8.83 -1.88
CA VAL A 46 4.73 9.63 -1.41
C VAL A 46 5.56 10.07 -2.60
N LYS A 47 5.78 11.37 -2.75
CA LYS A 47 6.70 11.89 -3.77
C LYS A 47 8.13 11.43 -3.48
N ARG A 48 8.95 11.26 -4.52
CA ARG A 48 10.35 10.84 -4.35
C ARG A 48 11.18 11.82 -3.50
N GLU A 49 10.87 13.11 -3.55
CA GLU A 49 11.49 14.16 -2.71
C GLU A 49 11.09 14.08 -1.23
N ASN A 50 10.05 13.31 -0.90
CA ASN A 50 9.55 13.13 0.46
C ASN A 50 9.95 11.77 1.06
N TRP A 51 10.81 11.00 0.40
CA TRP A 51 11.30 9.70 0.87
C TRP A 51 12.82 9.66 0.81
N ALA A 52 13.46 9.17 1.89
CA ALA A 52 14.90 8.96 1.93
C ALA A 52 15.25 7.52 2.35
N THR A 53 16.34 6.97 1.80
CA THR A 53 16.96 5.72 2.27
C THR A 53 18.46 5.97 2.43
N ALA A 54 19.04 5.48 3.53
CA ALA A 54 20.47 5.63 3.83
C ALA A 54 20.98 7.09 3.74
N GLY A 55 20.15 8.06 4.14
CA GLY A 55 20.49 9.48 4.14
C GLY A 55 20.46 10.16 2.77
N LYS A 56 19.92 9.51 1.73
CA LYS A 56 19.76 10.09 0.38
C LYS A 56 18.29 10.17 0.01
N LEU A 57 17.87 11.28 -0.58
CA LEU A 57 16.52 11.43 -1.11
C LEU A 57 16.37 10.63 -2.40
N TRP A 58 15.21 9.99 -2.59
CA TRP A 58 14.93 9.25 -3.81
C TRP A 58 14.74 10.16 -5.04
N SER A 59 14.56 11.47 -4.83
CA SER A 59 14.58 12.47 -5.90
C SER A 59 15.98 12.79 -6.44
N GLU A 60 17.03 12.44 -5.68
CA GLU A 60 18.44 12.69 -6.04
C GLU A 60 19.12 11.44 -6.63
N GLU A 61 18.39 10.32 -6.68
CA GLU A 61 18.82 9.05 -7.26
C GLU A 61 18.53 8.97 -8.76
#